data_AF-A0A5F2G8D5-F1
#
_entry.id   AF-A0A5F2G8D5-F1
#
_cell.length_a   1.000
_cell.length_b   1.000
_cell.length_c   1.000
_cell.angle_alpha   90.00
_cell.angle_beta   90.00
_cell.angle_gamma   90.00
#
_symmetry.space_group_name_H-M   'P 1'
#
loop_
_entity.id
_entity.type
_entity.pdbx_description
1 polymer ?
#
loop_
_entity_poly.entity_id
_entity_poly.type
_entity_poly.pdbx_seq_one_letter_code
_entity_poly.pdbx_strand_id
1 'polypeptide(L)'
;MGKYQVSSDPVSDNCPYELDLFMEKHGLSRRAAQVILHSNGPSRIQCDAAAEAFVRFKQWREDARMKPPSPSIKSSIIGAPSPLSQKASRAKSSAAEASGPVPRT
;
A
#
# COMPACT_ATOMS: atom_id res chain seq x y z
N MET A 1 -24.98 11.45 -14.61
CA MET A 1 -23.86 11.55 -15.56
C MET A 1 -22.89 12.61 -15.03
N GLY A 2 -21.96 12.22 -14.15
CA GLY A 2 -20.99 13.14 -13.54
C GLY A 2 -20.02 13.67 -14.60
N LYS A 3 -19.90 15.00 -14.70
CA LYS A 3 -19.00 15.65 -15.63
C LYS A 3 -17.61 15.64 -15.00
N TYR A 4 -16.67 14.90 -15.58
CA TYR A 4 -15.26 15.01 -15.23
C TYR A 4 -14.77 16.38 -15.68
N GLN A 5 -14.81 17.34 -14.76
CA GLN A 5 -14.16 18.63 -14.93
C GLN A 5 -12.65 18.35 -14.92
N VAL A 6 -12.02 18.39 -16.10
CA VAL A 6 -10.57 18.51 -16.19
C VAL A 6 -10.26 19.94 -15.76
N SER A 7 -9.89 20.10 -14.49
CA SER A 7 -9.52 21.40 -13.94
C SER A 7 -8.19 21.82 -14.57
N SER A 8 -8.19 22.91 -15.34
CA SER A 8 -7.01 23.51 -15.99
C SER A 8 -6.00 24.14 -15.01
N ASP A 9 -5.94 23.66 -13.78
CA ASP A 9 -4.99 24.14 -12.78
C ASP A 9 -3.71 23.28 -12.90
N PRO A 10 -2.52 23.86 -13.16
CA PRO A 10 -1.27 23.11 -13.30
C PRO A 10 -0.85 22.39 -12.00
N VAL A 11 -1.53 22.68 -10.88
CA VAL A 11 -1.35 22.06 -9.57
C VAL A 11 -2.53 21.14 -9.20
N SER A 12 -3.44 20.86 -10.13
CA SER A 12 -4.52 19.92 -9.84
C SER A 12 -3.96 18.51 -9.70
N ASP A 13 -4.18 17.89 -8.54
CA ASP A 13 -3.86 16.48 -8.25
C ASP A 13 -4.47 15.49 -9.26
N ASN A 14 -5.36 15.96 -10.13
CA ASN A 14 -6.05 15.20 -11.17
C ASN A 14 -5.36 15.26 -12.55
N CYS A 15 -4.19 15.90 -12.65
CA CYS A 15 -3.39 15.92 -13.89
C CYS A 15 -2.58 14.62 -14.03
N PRO A 16 -2.73 13.88 -15.16
CA PRO A 16 -2.00 12.64 -15.37
C PRO A 16 -0.48 12.84 -15.28
N TYR A 17 0.21 11.82 -14.77
CA TYR A 17 1.66 11.80 -14.68
C TYR A 17 2.28 11.55 -16.05
N GLU A 18 3.31 12.33 -16.39
CA GLU A 18 4.21 11.98 -17.50
C GLU A 18 5.05 10.76 -17.09
N LEU A 19 5.06 9.75 -17.97
CA LEU A 19 5.65 8.44 -17.67
C LEU A 19 7.15 8.55 -17.37
N ASP A 20 7.88 9.33 -18.17
CA ASP A 20 9.33 9.45 -18.04
C ASP A 20 9.73 10.18 -16.75
N LEU A 21 9.01 11.25 -16.39
CA LEU A 21 9.20 11.95 -15.12
C LEU A 21 8.89 11.06 -13.91
N PHE A 22 7.84 10.25 -14.00
CA PHE A 22 7.47 9.31 -12.95
C PHE A 22 8.52 8.20 -12.77
N MET A 23 9.06 7.69 -13.87
CA MET A 23 10.14 6.71 -13.85
C MET A 23 11.40 7.26 -13.19
N GLU A 24 11.82 8.46 -13.61
CA GLU A 24 13.02 9.12 -13.09
C GLU A 24 12.88 9.40 -11.59
N LYS A 25 11.74 9.97 -11.17
CA LYS A 25 11.46 10.30 -9.77
C LYS A 25 11.56 9.10 -8.83
N HIS A 26 11.01 7.96 -9.24
CA HIS A 26 10.86 6.78 -8.37
C HIS A 26 11.88 5.66 -8.67
N GLY A 27 12.79 5.86 -9.63
CA GLY A 27 13.76 4.84 -10.04
C GLY A 27 13.10 3.57 -10.59
N LEU A 28 11.97 3.72 -11.27
CA LEU A 28 11.15 2.59 -11.73
C LEU A 28 11.46 2.21 -13.17
N SER A 29 11.39 0.90 -13.44
CA SER A 29 11.34 0.41 -14.82
C SER A 29 10.07 0.90 -15.51
N ARG A 30 10.13 1.09 -16.83
CA ARG A 30 8.98 1.50 -17.66
C ARG A 30 7.72 0.68 -17.42
N ARG A 31 7.86 -0.65 -17.31
CA ARG A 31 6.73 -1.55 -17.09
C ARG A 31 6.08 -1.35 -15.73
N ALA A 32 6.89 -1.19 -14.68
CA ALA A 32 6.37 -0.92 -13.33
C ALA A 32 5.65 0.43 -13.27
N ALA A 33 6.24 1.46 -13.87
CA ALA A 33 5.63 2.78 -13.96
C ALA A 33 4.28 2.75 -14.69
N GLN A 34 4.20 2.09 -15.85
CA GLN A 34 2.93 1.93 -16.58
C GLN A 34 1.85 1.25 -15.75
N VAL A 35 2.18 0.17 -15.03
CA VAL A 35 1.22 -0.53 -14.18
C VAL A 35 0.70 0.38 -13.07
N ILE A 36 1.58 1.11 -12.40
CA ILE A 36 1.21 1.99 -11.28
C ILE A 36 0.31 3.12 -11.77
N LEU A 37 0.69 3.80 -12.86
CA LEU A 37 -0.10 4.89 -13.44
C LEU A 37 -1.47 4.40 -13.93
N HIS A 38 -1.53 3.22 -14.56
CA HIS A 38 -2.79 2.67 -15.04
C HIS A 38 -3.72 2.21 -13.91
N SER A 39 -3.17 1.70 -12.82
CA SER A 39 -3.96 1.10 -11.73
C SER A 39 -4.53 2.12 -10.74
N ASN A 40 -3.89 3.29 -10.58
CA ASN A 40 -4.26 4.30 -9.58
C ASN A 40 -5.01 5.51 -10.18
N GLY A 41 -5.12 5.58 -11.50
CA GLY A 41 -5.78 6.69 -12.20
C GLY A 41 -4.90 7.94 -12.31
N PRO A 42 -5.47 9.09 -12.71
CA PRO A 42 -4.71 10.31 -12.97
C PRO A 42 -4.21 11.00 -11.69
N SER A 43 -4.54 10.46 -10.52
CA SER A 43 -4.21 11.07 -9.23
C SER A 43 -2.72 10.95 -8.92
N ARG A 44 -2.02 12.09 -8.86
CA ARG A 44 -0.58 12.11 -8.59
C ARG A 44 -0.23 11.56 -7.21
N ILE A 45 -0.99 11.96 -6.19
CA ILE A 45 -0.81 11.51 -4.81
C ILE A 45 -0.92 9.98 -4.71
N GLN A 46 -1.93 9.39 -5.35
CA GLN A 46 -2.12 7.93 -5.32
C GLN A 46 -1.00 7.20 -6.08
N CYS A 47 -0.58 7.74 -7.23
CA CYS A 47 0.54 7.18 -8.00
C CYS A 47 1.86 7.22 -7.20
N ASP A 48 2.13 8.32 -6.52
CA ASP A 48 3.33 8.48 -5.68
C ASP A 48 3.31 7.51 -4.49
N ALA A 49 2.19 7.44 -3.75
CA ALA A 49 2.05 6.52 -2.64
C ALA A 49 2.23 5.05 -3.08
N ALA A 50 1.67 4.69 -4.25
CA ALA A 50 1.81 3.37 -4.82
C ALA A 50 3.27 3.07 -5.24
N ALA A 51 3.98 4.05 -5.81
CA ALA A 51 5.38 3.92 -6.16
C ALA A 51 6.27 3.73 -4.93
N GLU A 52 6.09 4.53 -3.88
CA GLU A 52 6.84 4.39 -2.64
C GLU A 52 6.64 3.00 -2.02
N ALA A 53 5.40 2.51 -1.98
CA ALA A 53 5.10 1.18 -1.48
C ALA A 53 5.78 0.09 -2.33
N PHE A 54 5.77 0.24 -3.66
CA PHE A 54 6.42 -0.70 -4.57
C PHE A 54 7.94 -0.75 -4.39
N VAL A 55 8.59 0.42 -4.25
CA VAL A 55 10.05 0.49 -4.02
C VAL A 55 10.42 -0.15 -2.68
N ARG A 56 9.69 0.17 -1.60
CA ARG A 56 9.90 -0.44 -0.29
C ARG A 56 9.72 -1.96 -0.34
N PHE A 57 8.69 -2.44 -1.01
CA PHE A 57 8.44 -3.88 -1.17
C PHE A 57 9.58 -4.56 -1.94
N LYS A 58 10.06 -3.95 -3.03
CA LYS A 58 11.21 -4.47 -3.78
C LYS A 58 12.44 -4.58 -2.89
N GLN A 59 12.77 -3.53 -2.14
CA GLN A 59 13.92 -3.53 -1.26
C GLN A 59 13.81 -4.62 -0.20
N TRP A 60 12.65 -4.74 0.45
CA TRP A 60 12.41 -5.80 1.44
C TRP A 60 12.57 -7.21 0.87
N ARG A 61 12.20 -7.41 -0.41
CA ARG A 61 12.43 -8.70 -1.10
C ARG A 61 13.90 -8.97 -1.38
N GLU A 62 14.67 -7.96 -1.79
CA GLU A 62 16.11 -8.12 -2.01
C GLU A 62 16.83 -8.38 -0.68
N ASP A 63 16.45 -7.69 0.39
CA ASP A 63 16.98 -7.91 1.74
C ASP A 63 16.62 -9.30 2.28
N ALA A 64 15.40 -9.78 2.05
CA ALA A 64 15.00 -11.15 2.44
C ALA A 64 15.69 -12.23 1.58
N ARG A 65 16.00 -11.91 0.33
CA ARG A 65 16.77 -12.78 -0.56
C ARG A 65 18.22 -12.89 -0.11
N MET A 66 18.78 -11.82 0.46
CA MET A 66 20.00 -11.88 1.25
C MET A 66 19.69 -12.59 2.58
N LYS A 67 19.88 -13.91 2.59
CA LYS A 67 19.69 -14.77 3.77
C LYS A 67 20.24 -14.05 5.01
N PRO A 68 19.42 -13.66 6.00
CA PRO A 68 19.95 -13.16 7.26
C PRO A 68 20.86 -14.24 7.85
N PRO A 69 21.97 -13.90 8.55
CA PRO A 69 22.73 -14.91 9.27
C PRO A 69 21.73 -15.69 10.10
N SER A 70 21.63 -16.99 9.85
CA SER A 70 20.72 -17.86 10.58
C SER A 70 20.92 -17.54 12.05
N PRO A 71 19.88 -17.16 12.82
CA PRO A 71 20.06 -17.02 14.24
C PRO A 71 20.54 -18.39 14.69
N SER A 72 21.82 -18.46 15.07
CA SER A 72 22.42 -19.66 15.63
C SER A 72 21.78 -19.77 17.00
N ILE A 73 20.54 -20.29 17.02
CA ILE A 73 19.87 -20.71 18.23
C ILE A 73 20.70 -21.92 18.65
N LYS A 74 21.79 -21.67 19.38
CA LYS A 74 22.47 -22.69 20.16
C LYS A 74 21.37 -23.22 21.06
N SER A 75 20.86 -24.38 20.72
CA SER A 75 19.98 -25.20 21.53
C SER A 75 20.75 -25.57 22.80
N SER A 76 20.86 -24.61 23.71
CA SER A 76 21.26 -24.86 25.08
C SER A 76 20.03 -25.44 25.76
N ILE A 77 19.88 -26.75 25.55
CA ILE A 77 19.54 -27.73 26.59
C ILE A 77 19.35 -27.04 27.94
N ILE A 78 18.09 -26.87 28.36
CA ILE A 78 17.53 -27.05 29.71
C ILE A 78 16.03 -26.71 29.58
N GLY A 79 15.19 -27.67 29.97
CA GLY A 79 13.79 -27.77 29.56
C GLY A 79 12.89 -26.58 29.91
N ALA A 80 11.97 -26.28 28.98
CA ALA A 80 10.76 -25.51 29.24
C ALA A 80 9.63 -26.04 28.34
N PRO A 81 8.40 -26.22 28.84
CA PRO A 81 7.30 -26.81 28.09
C PRO A 81 6.77 -25.88 26.99
N SER A 82 6.34 -26.51 25.90
CA SER A 82 5.74 -25.99 24.67
C SER A 82 4.78 -24.79 24.85
N PRO A 83 4.86 -23.73 24.02
CA PRO A 83 3.80 -22.72 23.96
C PRO A 83 2.67 -23.17 23.01
N LEU A 84 1.62 -23.75 23.58
CA LEU A 84 0.27 -23.69 23.00
C LEU A 84 -0.31 -22.30 23.27
N SER A 85 -0.37 -21.42 22.28
CA SER A 85 -1.33 -20.30 22.28
C SER A 85 -1.46 -19.65 20.90
N GLN A 86 -2.23 -20.28 20.01
CA GLN A 86 -2.87 -19.55 18.91
C GLN A 86 -4.27 -19.16 19.36
N LYS A 87 -4.40 -17.94 19.89
CA LYS A 87 -5.71 -17.28 19.99
C LYS A 87 -5.55 -15.79 19.77
N ALA A 88 -5.58 -15.38 18.50
CA ALA A 88 -5.90 -14.01 18.11
C ALA A 88 -7.19 -14.04 17.29
N SER A 89 -8.28 -14.16 18.04
CA SER A 89 -9.60 -13.56 17.84
C SER A 89 -9.87 -12.88 16.50
N ARG A 90 -10.65 -13.59 15.67
CA ARG A 90 -11.49 -13.02 14.62
C ARG A 90 -12.56 -12.13 15.27
N ALA A 91 -12.37 -10.82 15.27
CA ALA A 91 -13.46 -9.88 15.55
C ALA A 91 -14.13 -9.49 14.23
N LYS A 92 -15.22 -10.20 13.92
CA LYS A 92 -16.29 -9.70 13.04
C LYS A 92 -17.06 -8.67 13.87
N SER A 93 -17.06 -7.41 13.45
CA SER A 93 -18.00 -6.41 13.96
C SER A 93 -19.06 -6.17 12.90
N SER A 94 -20.29 -6.50 13.28
CA SER A 94 -21.51 -6.55 12.51
C SER A 94 -22.06 -5.18 12.16
N ALA A 95 -22.81 -5.14 11.07
CA ALA A 95 -23.81 -4.13 10.76
C ALA A 95 -24.96 -4.12 11.79
N ALA A 96 -25.51 -2.93 12.03
CA ALA A 96 -26.91 -2.58 12.37
C ALA A 96 -26.92 -1.06 12.66
N GLU A 97 -27.36 -0.22 11.73
CA GLU A 97 -28.73 0.33 11.63
C GLU A 97 -29.13 1.19 12.83
N ALA A 98 -29.23 2.51 12.62
CA ALA A 98 -30.10 3.38 13.40
C ALA A 98 -30.57 4.57 12.54
N SER A 99 -31.83 4.48 12.17
CA SER A 99 -32.71 5.48 11.56
C SER A 99 -32.86 6.76 12.41
N GLY A 100 -33.02 7.93 11.76
CA GLY A 100 -33.51 9.15 12.41
C GLY A 100 -33.46 10.39 11.48
N PRO A 101 -34.55 11.17 11.31
CA PRO A 101 -34.76 12.02 10.14
C PRO A 101 -34.21 13.45 10.27
N VAL A 102 -34.02 14.05 9.08
CA VAL A 102 -33.65 15.45 8.81
C VAL A 102 -34.77 16.45 9.16
N PRO A 103 -34.49 17.55 9.89
CA PRO A 103 -35.34 18.73 9.87
C PRO A 103 -34.95 19.68 8.73
N ARG A 104 -35.92 20.02 7.89
CA ARG A 104 -35.90 21.18 6.99
C ARG A 104 -36.39 22.41 7.76
N THR A 105 -35.67 23.53 7.61
CA THR A 105 -36.18 24.89 7.79
C THR A 105 -35.70 25.72 6.62
#